data_AF-A0A956KZM4-F1
#
_entry.id   AF-A0A956KZM4-F1
#
_cell.length_a   1.000
_cell.length_b   1.000
_cell.length_c   1.000
_cell.angle_alpha   90.00
_cell.angle_beta   90.00
_cell.angle_gamma   90.00
#
_symmetry.space_group_name_H-M   'P 1'
#
loop_
_entity.id
_entity.type
_entity.pdbx_description
1 polymer ?
#
loop_
_entity_poly.entity_id
_entity_poly.type
_entity_poly.pdbx_seq_one_letter_code
_entity_poly.pdbx_strand_id
1 'polypeptide(L)'
;GIVLDMVGDRDLELPIEPGSQQRAPALVERLWATARRRGHAQFVDRARPVGVIDDHVFLAEAGVPSALIIDRDYAAWHTRDDTIEHVSAQSLAAVGDTVLYTLVELAAAPAD
;
A
#
# COMPACT_ATOMS: atom_id res chain seq x y z
N GLY A 1 -6.13 -9.67 -2.22
CA GLY A 1 -5.90 -9.17 -0.84
C GLY A 1 -5.20 -7.83 -0.87
N ILE A 2 -5.06 -7.18 0.28
CA ILE A 2 -4.25 -5.98 0.46
C ILE A 2 -3.26 -6.31 1.57
N VAL A 3 -1.96 -6.18 1.29
CA VAL A 3 -0.87 -6.36 2.26
C VAL A 3 -0.36 -4.98 2.64
N LEU A 4 -0.27 -4.72 3.95
CA LEU A 4 0.27 -3.48 4.50
C LEU A 4 1.57 -3.83 5.21
N ASP A 5 2.68 -3.26 4.76
CA ASP A 5 3.99 -3.46 5.38
C ASP A 5 4.69 -2.11 5.56
N MET A 6 5.28 -1.86 6.73
CA MET A 6 6.05 -0.62 7.00
C MET A 6 5.33 0.70 6.64
N VAL A 7 4.01 0.79 6.89
CA VAL A 7 3.17 1.95 6.51
C VAL A 7 3.15 3.10 7.54
N GLY A 8 4.08 3.07 8.49
CA GLY A 8 4.05 3.92 9.67
C GLY A 8 4.92 5.17 9.62
N ASP A 9 5.86 5.26 8.67
CA ASP A 9 6.92 6.28 8.69
C ASP A 9 6.38 7.71 8.78
N ARG A 10 7.14 8.62 9.41
CA ARG A 10 6.79 10.04 9.46
C ARG A 10 6.87 10.71 8.11
N ASP A 11 7.87 10.33 7.31
CA ASP A 11 8.13 10.88 5.98
C ASP A 11 7.68 9.89 4.88
N LEU A 12 6.55 9.23 5.12
CA LEU A 12 6.05 8.11 4.33
C LEU A 12 5.81 8.46 2.85
N GLU A 13 6.47 7.70 1.96
CA GLU A 13 6.13 7.62 0.54
C GLU A 13 5.78 6.19 0.13
N LEU A 14 4.65 6.05 -0.57
CA LEU A 14 4.11 4.78 -1.04
C LEU A 14 4.03 4.78 -2.58
N PRO A 15 5.14 4.49 -3.27
CA PRO A 15 5.14 4.27 -4.72
C PRO A 15 4.47 2.94 -5.11
N ILE A 16 3.99 2.87 -6.35
CA ILE A 16 3.32 1.68 -6.86
C ILE A 16 4.31 0.52 -6.95
N GLU A 17 4.02 -0.59 -6.28
CA GLU A 17 4.85 -1.78 -6.33
C GLU A 17 4.59 -2.56 -7.64
N PRO A 18 5.64 -2.84 -8.44
CA PRO A 18 5.46 -3.39 -9.79
C PRO A 18 4.88 -4.80 -9.82
N GLY A 19 5.19 -5.67 -8.86
CA GLY A 19 4.59 -7.01 -8.76
C GLY A 19 3.08 -6.98 -8.51
N SER A 20 2.63 -6.02 -7.70
CA SER A 20 1.25 -5.72 -7.38
C SER A 20 0.53 -5.17 -8.60
N GLN A 21 1.16 -4.23 -9.31
CA GLN A 21 0.61 -3.69 -10.56
C GLN A 21 0.45 -4.78 -11.63
N GLN A 22 1.36 -5.75 -11.70
CA GLN A 22 1.27 -6.86 -12.65
C GLN A 22 0.18 -7.87 -12.27
N ARG A 23 0.06 -8.21 -10.98
CA ARG A 23 -0.81 -9.31 -10.50
C ARG A 23 -2.21 -8.87 -10.12
N ALA A 24 -2.38 -7.63 -9.68
CA ALA A 24 -3.66 -7.06 -9.22
C ALA A 24 -3.87 -5.62 -9.73
N PRO A 25 -3.75 -5.34 -11.05
CA PRO A 25 -3.77 -3.98 -11.60
C PRO A 25 -5.02 -3.19 -11.24
N ALA A 26 -6.20 -3.81 -11.33
CA ALA A 26 -7.46 -3.15 -11.01
C ALA A 26 -7.57 -2.76 -9.52
N LEU A 27 -6.98 -3.55 -8.62
CA LEU A 27 -6.96 -3.23 -7.19
C LEU A 27 -5.99 -2.09 -6.91
N VAL A 28 -4.80 -2.11 -7.52
CA VAL A 28 -3.81 -1.03 -7.39
C VAL A 28 -4.37 0.29 -7.91
N GLU A 29 -5.00 0.29 -9.08
CA GLU A 29 -5.63 1.49 -9.65
C GLU A 29 -6.69 2.05 -8.71
N ARG A 30 -7.54 1.20 -8.13
CA ARG A 30 -8.57 1.61 -7.17
C ARG A 30 -7.96 2.20 -5.89
N LEU A 31 -6.92 1.59 -5.33
CA LEU A 31 -6.23 2.08 -4.15
C LEU A 31 -5.66 3.49 -4.38
N TRP A 32 -4.87 3.68 -5.44
CA TRP A 32 -4.25 4.97 -5.73
C TRP A 32 -5.28 6.03 -6.16
N ALA A 33 -6.33 5.64 -6.90
CA ALA A 33 -7.42 6.54 -7.22
C ALA A 33 -8.19 6.98 -5.95
N THR A 34 -8.41 6.07 -5.00
CA THR A 34 -9.04 6.39 -3.71
C THR A 34 -8.17 7.35 -2.92
N ALA A 35 -6.88 7.03 -2.73
CA ALA A 35 -5.95 7.91 -2.03
C ALA A 35 -5.94 9.33 -2.61
N ARG A 36 -5.89 9.44 -3.95
CA ARG A 36 -5.95 10.73 -4.66
C ARG A 36 -7.26 11.48 -4.41
N ARG A 37 -8.43 10.82 -4.44
CA ARG A 37 -9.72 11.46 -4.11
C ARG A 37 -9.80 11.91 -2.65
N ARG A 38 -9.14 11.17 -1.74
CA ARG A 38 -9.09 11.47 -0.31
C ARG A 38 -8.01 12.50 0.06
N GLY A 39 -7.12 12.85 -0.89
CA GLY A 39 -6.07 13.85 -0.69
C GLY A 39 -4.84 13.35 0.04
N HIS A 40 -4.59 12.03 0.04
CA HIS A 40 -3.46 11.43 0.74
C HIS A 40 -2.19 11.46 -0.11
N ALA A 41 -1.32 12.45 0.15
CA ALA A 41 -0.09 12.68 -0.61
C ALA A 41 0.96 11.57 -0.46
N GLN A 42 0.87 10.74 0.58
CA GLN A 42 1.76 9.61 0.81
C GLN A 42 1.69 8.59 -0.34
N PHE A 43 0.54 8.47 -1.01
CA PHE A 43 0.39 7.61 -2.18
C PHE A 43 0.87 8.34 -3.43
N VAL A 44 2.12 8.09 -3.82
CA VAL A 44 2.77 8.80 -4.93
C VAL A 44 2.51 8.08 -6.26
N ASP A 45 2.19 8.85 -7.30
CA ASP A 45 1.89 8.35 -8.66
C ASP A 45 3.19 8.10 -9.45
N ARG A 46 4.05 7.24 -8.88
CA ARG A 46 5.28 6.74 -9.50
C ARG A 46 5.46 5.27 -9.16
N ALA A 47 5.99 4.50 -10.09
CA ALA A 47 6.37 3.12 -9.84
C ALA A 47 7.64 3.06 -8.98
N ARG A 48 7.75 2.02 -8.14
CA ARG A 48 9.05 1.63 -7.57
C ARG A 48 9.97 1.15 -8.68
N PRO A 49 11.28 1.44 -8.56
CA PRO A 49 12.25 0.96 -9.54
C PRO A 49 12.44 -0.56 -9.51
N VAL A 50 12.26 -1.17 -8.33
CA VAL A 50 12.46 -2.60 -8.10
C VAL A 50 11.27 -3.17 -7.34
N GLY A 51 10.84 -4.37 -7.73
CA GLY A 51 9.79 -5.10 -7.01
C GLY A 51 10.27 -5.65 -5.68
N VAL A 52 9.34 -5.84 -4.76
CA VAL A 52 9.63 -6.42 -3.44
C VAL A 52 9.11 -7.84 -3.41
N ILE A 53 9.90 -8.78 -2.89
CA ILE A 53 9.39 -10.11 -2.54
C ILE A 53 8.80 -9.99 -1.14
N ASP A 54 7.50 -10.24 -1.04
CA ASP A 54 6.71 -10.11 0.19
C ASP A 54 5.47 -11.01 0.08
N ASP A 55 4.63 -11.07 1.10
CA ASP A 55 3.47 -11.96 1.20
C ASP A 55 2.53 -11.89 0.00
N HIS A 56 2.38 -10.71 -0.62
CA HIS A 56 1.54 -10.53 -1.81
C HIS A 56 1.97 -11.41 -3.00
N VAL A 57 3.26 -11.75 -3.11
CA VAL A 57 3.79 -12.66 -4.14
C VAL A 57 3.19 -14.05 -3.96
N PHE A 58 3.31 -14.61 -2.75
CA PHE A 58 2.87 -15.97 -2.45
C PHE A 58 1.35 -16.08 -2.38
N LEU A 59 0.65 -15.02 -1.93
CA LEU A 59 -0.81 -14.95 -2.02
C LEU A 59 -1.29 -15.02 -3.47
N ALA A 60 -0.62 -14.31 -4.38
CA ALA A 60 -0.96 -14.35 -5.80
C ALA A 60 -0.67 -15.72 -6.43
N GLU A 61 0.45 -16.36 -6.07
CA GLU A 61 0.76 -17.74 -6.49
C GLU A 61 -0.27 -18.76 -5.99
N ALA A 62 -0.86 -18.51 -4.82
CA ALA A 62 -1.96 -19.30 -4.27
C ALA A 62 -3.34 -18.97 -4.90
N GLY A 63 -3.41 -18.09 -5.90
CA GLY A 63 -4.64 -17.72 -6.59
C GLY A 63 -5.41 -16.55 -5.95
N VAL A 64 -4.79 -15.79 -5.05
CA VAL A 64 -5.37 -14.59 -4.44
C VAL A 64 -4.60 -13.34 -4.90
N PRO A 65 -5.00 -12.70 -6.02
CA PRO A 65 -4.40 -11.46 -6.48
C PRO A 65 -4.34 -10.43 -5.36
N SER A 66 -3.13 -9.96 -5.03
CA SER A 66 -2.92 -9.09 -3.87
C SER A 66 -1.99 -7.92 -4.20
N ALA A 67 -2.29 -6.77 -3.61
CA ALA A 67 -1.49 -5.56 -3.73
C ALA A 67 -0.71 -5.30 -2.44
N LEU A 68 0.57 -4.95 -2.57
CA LEU A 68 1.43 -4.52 -1.48
C LEU A 68 1.48 -2.99 -1.40
N ILE A 69 1.17 -2.48 -0.22
CA ILE A 69 1.43 -1.09 0.18
C ILE A 69 2.59 -1.13 1.17
N ILE A 70 3.76 -0.69 0.70
CA ILE A 70 5.00 -0.70 1.50
C ILE A 70 5.74 0.63 1.40
N ASP A 71 6.50 0.99 2.41
CA ASP A 71 7.63 1.91 2.26
C ASP A 71 8.92 1.12 2.46
N ARG A 72 9.70 1.01 1.38
CA ARG A 72 10.95 0.23 1.40
C ARG A 72 12.18 1.12 1.53
N ASP A 73 12.02 2.42 1.32
CA ASP A 73 13.07 3.45 1.41
C ASP A 73 13.14 4.02 2.85
N TYR A 74 12.81 3.18 3.85
CA TYR A 74 12.80 3.51 5.28
C TYR A 74 14.13 3.16 5.97
N ALA A 75 14.85 4.19 6.44
CA ALA A 75 16.21 4.04 6.97
C ALA A 75 16.32 3.16 8.22
N ALA A 76 15.27 3.13 9.06
CA ALA A 76 15.29 2.36 10.29
C ALA A 76 14.97 0.86 10.09
N TRP A 77 14.61 0.43 8.86
CA TRP A 77 14.31 -0.96 8.54
C TRP A 77 15.41 -1.93 9.00
N HIS A 78 15.04 -2.95 9.77
CA HIS A 78 15.95 -3.95 10.34
C HIS A 78 17.07 -3.36 11.23
N THR A 79 16.83 -2.20 11.84
CA THR A 79 17.72 -1.62 12.84
C THR A 79 17.06 -1.59 14.21
N ARG A 80 17.80 -1.17 15.23
CA ARG A 80 17.24 -0.90 16.57
C ARG A 80 16.49 0.42 16.64
N ASP A 81 16.59 1.24 15.60
CA ASP A 81 15.94 2.54 15.52
C ASP A 81 14.50 2.39 15.01
N ASP A 82 14.06 1.21 14.56
CA ASP A 82 12.67 0.94 14.21
C ASP A 82 11.78 0.94 15.47
N THR A 83 11.34 2.14 15.83
CA THR A 83 10.75 2.48 17.12
C THR A 83 9.57 3.45 16.92
N ILE A 84 8.75 3.64 17.94
CA ILE A 84 7.51 4.45 17.82
C ILE A 84 7.80 5.92 17.50
N GLU A 85 9.01 6.39 17.80
CA GLU A 85 9.52 7.71 17.50
C GLU A 85 9.48 7.99 16.00
N HIS A 86 9.65 6.98 15.15
CA HIS A 86 9.56 7.07 13.69
C HIS A 86 8.14 6.87 13.14
N VAL A 87 7.15 6.63 14.00
CA VAL A 87 5.76 6.38 13.57
C VAL A 87 4.91 7.63 13.60
N SER A 88 4.16 7.88 12.53
CA SER A 88 3.21 9.00 12.40
C SER A 88 1.76 8.54 12.36
N ALA A 89 0.94 9.12 13.26
CA ALA A 89 -0.50 8.94 13.24
C ALA A 89 -1.13 9.45 11.92
N GLN A 90 -0.56 10.49 11.31
CA GLN A 90 -1.03 11.00 10.02
C GLN A 90 -0.81 9.98 8.90
N SER A 91 0.34 9.30 8.89
CA SER A 91 0.66 8.27 7.90
C SER A 91 -0.27 7.05 8.04
N LEU A 92 -0.43 6.57 9.28
CA LEU A 92 -1.38 5.50 9.58
C LEU A 92 -2.82 5.85 9.22
N ALA A 93 -3.25 7.10 9.47
CA ALA A 93 -4.57 7.58 9.09
C ALA A 93 -4.75 7.61 7.56
N ALA A 94 -3.74 8.08 6.81
CA ALA A 94 -3.80 8.12 5.35
C ALA A 94 -3.93 6.72 4.73
N VAL A 95 -3.14 5.76 5.23
CA VAL A 95 -3.23 4.36 4.77
C VAL A 95 -4.56 3.73 5.19
N GLY A 96 -4.96 3.87 6.45
CA GLY A 96 -6.20 3.31 6.97
C GLY A 96 -7.45 3.85 6.26
N ASP A 97 -7.51 5.17 6.05
CA ASP A 97 -8.60 5.84 5.32
C ASP A 97 -8.65 5.36 3.86
N THR A 98 -7.50 5.32 3.16
CA THR A 98 -7.44 4.82 1.78
C THR A 98 -7.98 3.39 1.67
N VAL A 99 -7.48 2.48 2.51
CA VAL A 99 -7.89 1.06 2.49
C VAL A 99 -9.37 0.92 2.82
N LEU A 100 -9.84 1.58 3.87
CA LEU A 100 -11.24 1.52 4.28
C LEU A 100 -12.18 1.97 3.15
N TYR A 101 -11.92 3.14 2.55
CA TYR A 101 -12.76 3.66 1.49
C TYR A 101 -12.69 2.80 0.22
N THR A 102 -11.52 2.28 -0.14
CA THR A 102 -11.42 1.33 -1.27
C THR A 102 -12.26 0.07 -1.03
N LEU A 103 -12.25 -0.48 0.19
CA LEU A 103 -13.06 -1.66 0.53
C LEU A 103 -14.57 -1.36 0.50
N VAL A 104 -14.99 -0.21 1.02
CA VAL A 104 -16.40 0.22 0.98
C VAL A 104 -16.88 0.39 -0.46
N GLU A 105 -16.07 1.02 -1.32
CA GLU A 105 -16.40 1.19 -2.74
C GLU A 105 -16.48 -0.15 -3.49
N LEU A 106 -15.58 -1.09 -3.20
CA LEU A 106 -15.62 -2.44 -3.77
C LEU A 106 -16.86 -3.21 -3.33
N ALA A 107 -17.25 -3.10 -2.06
CA ALA A 107 -18.44 -3.77 -1.54
C ALA A 107 -19.76 -3.18 -2.07
N ALA A 108 -19.76 -1.90 -2.44
CA ALA A 108 -20.91 -1.22 -3.02
C ALA A 108 -21.03 -1.42 -4.55
N ALA A 109 -19.97 -1.89 -5.22
CA ALA A 109 -20.03 -2.18 -6.64
C ALA A 109 -20.97 -3.39 -6.88
N PRO A 110 -21.85 -3.33 -7.91
CA PRO A 110 -22.62 -4.49 -8.29
C PRO A 110 -21.68 -5.65 -8.61
N ALA A 111 -22.04 -6.86 -8.18
CA ALA A 111 -21.33 -8.05 -8.61
C ALA A 111 -21.61 -8.26 -10.10
N ASP A 112 -20.54 -8.35 -10.89
CA ASP A 112 -20.56 -8.68 -12.31
C ASP A 112 -21.11 -10.09 -12.55
#